data_AF-A0A093H350-F1
#
_entry.id   AF-A0A093H350-F1
#
_cell.length_a   1.000
_cell.length_b   1.000
_cell.length_c   1.000
_cell.angle_alpha   90.00
_cell.angle_beta   90.00
_cell.angle_gamma   90.00
#
_symmetry.space_group_name_H-M   'P 1'
#
loop_
_entity.id
_entity.type
_entity.pdbx_description
1 polymer ?
#
loop_
_entity_poly.entity_id
_entity_poly.type
_entity_poly.pdbx_seq_one_letter_code
_entity_poly.pdbx_strand_id
1 'polypeptide(L)'
;LNELQQRYGPRGFQVLGFPCNQFGHQENAKNEEILLSLEHVRPGKGYKPNFIMLEKCEVNGKNAHPLFTFLKEALPFPHDDPSSLMTNPQYIIWSPVCRNDISWNFEKFLIGPDGVPFKRY
;
A
#
# COMPACT_ATOMS: atom_id res chain seq x y z
N LEU A 1 -5.21 -4.49 -10.22
CA LEU A 1 -5.81 -3.20 -9.79
C LEU A 1 -6.52 -2.48 -10.94
N ASN A 2 -5.87 -2.27 -12.10
CA ASN A 2 -6.54 -1.60 -13.24
C ASN A 2 -7.87 -2.23 -13.64
N GLU A 3 -7.94 -3.56 -13.69
CA GLU A 3 -9.15 -4.30 -14.02
C GLU A 3 -10.29 -4.04 -13.03
N LEU A 4 -10.00 -4.03 -11.72
CA LEU A 4 -10.99 -3.74 -10.68
C LEU A 4 -11.51 -2.31 -10.79
N GLN A 5 -10.62 -1.33 -10.99
CA GLN A 5 -11.00 0.06 -11.19
C GLN A 5 -11.87 0.21 -12.46
N GLN A 6 -11.52 -0.46 -13.56
CA GLN A 6 -12.29 -0.40 -14.81
C GLN A 6 -13.68 -1.01 -14.64
N ARG A 7 -13.76 -2.18 -13.99
CA ARG A 7 -15.01 -2.93 -13.86
C ARG A 7 -15.95 -2.35 -12.81
N TYR A 8 -15.42 -1.88 -11.69
CA TYR A 8 -16.22 -1.47 -10.53
C TYR A 8 -16.22 0.04 -10.29
N GLY A 9 -15.33 0.80 -10.94
CA GLY A 9 -15.29 2.26 -10.86
C GLY A 9 -16.63 2.95 -11.12
N PRO A 10 -17.36 2.60 -12.21
CA PRO A 10 -18.69 3.14 -12.48
C PRO A 10 -19.74 2.86 -11.39
N ARG A 11 -19.45 1.96 -10.44
CA ARG A 11 -20.32 1.62 -9.31
C ARG A 11 -19.85 2.25 -7.99
N GLY A 12 -18.95 3.22 -8.03
CA GLY A 12 -18.43 3.92 -6.85
C GLY A 12 -17.20 3.28 -6.20
N PHE A 13 -16.53 2.32 -6.87
CA PHE A 13 -15.27 1.76 -6.36
C PHE A 13 -14.07 2.64 -6.75
N GLN A 14 -13.16 2.90 -5.82
CA GLN A 14 -11.94 3.66 -6.07
C GLN A 14 -10.72 2.91 -5.51
N VAL A 15 -9.72 2.70 -6.37
CA VAL A 15 -8.40 2.25 -5.96
C VAL A 15 -7.53 3.47 -5.67
N LEU A 16 -6.80 3.42 -4.56
CA LEU A 16 -5.77 4.40 -4.21
C LEU A 16 -4.44 3.67 -4.04
N GLY A 17 -3.42 4.11 -4.76
CA GLY A 17 -2.06 3.59 -4.65
C GLY A 17 -1.18 4.52 -3.83
N PHE A 18 -0.53 4.00 -2.79
CA PHE A 18 0.41 4.72 -1.93
C PHE A 18 1.80 4.11 -2.10
N PRO A 19 2.69 4.74 -2.89
CA PRO A 19 4.06 4.29 -3.00
C PRO A 19 4.76 4.33 -1.63
N CYS A 20 5.55 3.31 -1.31
CA CYS A 20 6.29 3.22 -0.05
C CYS A 20 7.62 2.50 -0.27
N ASN A 21 8.71 3.03 0.32
CA ASN A 21 10.05 2.48 0.14
C ASN A 21 10.59 1.70 1.35
N GLN A 22 9.74 1.40 2.34
CA GLN A 22 10.16 0.72 3.58
C GLN A 22 10.44 -0.78 3.39
N PHE A 23 9.90 -1.38 2.33
CA PHE A 23 9.93 -2.82 2.11
C PHE A 23 10.97 -3.20 1.05
N GLY A 24 12.17 -3.54 1.52
CA GLY A 24 13.30 -3.94 0.66
C GLY A 24 13.71 -2.89 -0.36
N HIS A 25 13.42 -1.61 -0.09
CA HIS A 25 13.70 -0.48 -0.98
C HIS A 25 13.19 -0.67 -2.42
N GLN A 26 11.99 -1.23 -2.58
CA GLN A 26 11.44 -1.54 -3.91
C GLN A 26 10.83 -0.33 -4.64
N GLU A 27 10.80 0.85 -4.01
CA GLU A 27 10.26 2.11 -4.55
C GLU A 27 11.27 3.27 -4.39
N ASN A 28 12.50 3.03 -4.88
CA ASN A 28 13.61 4.00 -4.80
C ASN A 28 13.41 5.23 -5.67
N ALA A 29 12.60 5.11 -6.73
CA ALA A 29 12.26 6.21 -7.62
C ALA A 29 11.65 7.40 -6.86
N LYS A 30 11.91 8.62 -7.31
CA LYS A 30 11.24 9.82 -6.80
C LYS A 30 9.79 9.87 -7.31
N ASN A 31 8.96 10.71 -6.70
CA ASN A 31 7.54 10.83 -7.07
C ASN A 31 7.35 11.06 -8.58
N GLU A 32 8.21 11.87 -9.19
CA GLU A 32 8.15 12.22 -10.61
C GLU A 32 8.57 11.06 -11.53
N GLU A 33 9.27 10.07 -11.00
CA GLU A 33 9.85 8.93 -11.74
C GLU A 33 8.98 7.67 -11.66
N ILE A 34 8.10 7.56 -10.66
CA ILE A 34 7.31 6.34 -10.41
C ILE A 34 6.47 5.96 -11.63
N LEU A 35 5.73 6.92 -12.21
CA LEU A 35 4.89 6.65 -13.39
C LEU A 35 5.72 6.25 -14.61
N LEU A 36 6.92 6.84 -14.78
CA LEU A 36 7.84 6.48 -15.85
C LEU A 36 8.38 5.04 -15.67
N SER A 37 8.70 4.67 -14.43
CA SER A 37 9.13 3.30 -14.10
C SER A 37 8.04 2.28 -14.40
N LEU A 38 6.79 2.58 -14.03
CA LEU A 38 5.64 1.73 -14.35
C LEU A 38 5.41 1.60 -15.87
N GLU A 39 5.55 2.70 -16.62
CA GLU A 39 5.33 2.75 -18.07
C GLU A 39 6.42 2.04 -18.88
N HIS A 40 7.68 2.17 -18.46
CA HIS A 40 8.85 1.78 -19.26
C HIS A 40 9.66 0.62 -18.71
N VAL A 41 9.62 0.35 -17.40
CA VAL A 41 10.48 -0.66 -16.76
C VAL A 41 9.65 -1.86 -16.31
N ARG A 42 8.77 -1.68 -15.32
CA ARG A 42 7.94 -2.75 -14.78
C ARG A 42 6.66 -2.16 -14.17
N PRO A 43 5.47 -2.52 -14.66
CA PRO A 43 5.17 -3.55 -15.67
C PRO A 43 5.75 -3.29 -17.07
N GLY A 44 6.04 -2.04 -17.40
CA GLY A 44 6.57 -1.65 -18.70
C GLY A 44 5.51 -1.71 -19.80
N LYS A 45 5.95 -1.69 -21.06
CA LYS A 45 5.09 -1.84 -22.26
C LYS A 45 3.96 -0.80 -22.35
N GLY A 46 4.20 0.42 -21.88
CA GLY A 46 3.19 1.48 -21.92
C GLY A 46 2.12 1.35 -20.85
N TYR A 47 2.34 0.52 -19.82
CA TYR A 47 1.40 0.38 -18.71
C TYR A 47 1.17 1.72 -18.00
N LYS A 48 -0.10 2.05 -17.77
CA LYS A 48 -0.51 3.24 -17.00
C LYS A 48 -1.53 2.83 -15.94
N PRO A 49 -1.36 3.19 -14.67
CA PRO A 49 -2.42 3.00 -13.68
C PRO A 49 -3.62 3.84 -14.08
N ASN A 50 -4.83 3.25 -14.05
CA ASN A 50 -6.08 3.96 -14.31
C ASN A 50 -6.78 4.40 -13.01
N PHE A 51 -6.00 4.47 -11.93
CA PHE A 51 -6.42 4.83 -10.59
C PHE A 51 -5.44 5.83 -9.98
N ILE A 52 -5.81 6.44 -8.86
CA ILE A 52 -5.05 7.52 -8.24
C ILE A 52 -3.78 6.95 -7.60
N MET A 53 -2.64 7.48 -8.00
CA MET A 53 -1.35 7.29 -7.33
C MET A 53 -1.07 8.53 -6.49
N LEU A 54 -0.86 8.36 -5.19
CA LEU A 54 -0.49 9.43 -4.28
C LEU A 54 1.03 9.58 -4.19
N GLU A 55 1.49 10.60 -3.47
CA GLU A 55 2.90 10.76 -3.16
C GLU A 55 3.43 9.63 -2.27
N LYS A 56 4.73 9.35 -2.43
CA LYS A 56 5.44 8.39 -1.62
C LYS A 56 5.38 8.78 -0.15
N CYS A 57 5.03 7.84 0.72
CA CYS A 57 4.98 8.05 2.16
C CYS A 57 5.46 6.82 2.94
N GLU A 58 5.66 6.99 4.24
CA GLU A 58 5.90 5.88 5.17
C GLU A 58 4.56 5.35 5.68
N VAL A 59 4.48 4.03 5.87
CA VAL A 59 3.27 3.35 6.38
C VAL A 59 3.49 2.71 7.75
N ASN A 60 4.76 2.54 8.15
CA ASN A 60 5.18 2.04 9.44
C ASN A 60 6.14 3.00 10.15
N GLY A 61 6.34 2.79 11.45
CA GLY A 61 7.24 3.60 12.27
C GLY A 61 6.69 4.98 12.64
N LYS A 62 7.55 5.80 13.25
CA LYS A 62 7.18 7.09 13.86
C LYS A 62 6.62 8.10 12.85
N ASN A 63 7.08 8.05 11.60
CA ASN A 63 6.65 8.99 10.56
C ASN A 63 5.58 8.39 9.63
N ALA A 64 4.95 7.28 10.04
CA ALA A 64 3.84 6.70 9.28
C ALA A 64 2.77 7.76 9.01
N HIS A 65 2.30 7.81 7.76
CA HIS A 65 1.22 8.69 7.37
C HIS A 65 -0.02 8.41 8.23
N PRO A 66 -0.74 9.44 8.75
CA PRO A 66 -1.82 9.26 9.71
C PRO A 66 -2.92 8.27 9.26
N LEU A 67 -3.20 8.23 7.95
CA LEU A 67 -4.11 7.23 7.36
C LEU A 67 -3.68 5.79 7.70
N PHE A 68 -2.39 5.45 7.54
CA PHE A 68 -1.92 4.08 7.79
C PHE A 68 -1.85 3.78 9.28
N THR A 69 -1.56 4.76 10.13
CA THR A 69 -1.73 4.60 11.59
C THR A 69 -3.17 4.22 11.92
N PHE A 70 -4.14 4.98 11.44
CA PHE A 70 -5.57 4.70 11.62
C PHE A 70 -5.99 3.32 11.09
N LEU A 71 -5.58 2.99 9.85
CA LEU A 71 -5.94 1.72 9.22
C LEU A 71 -5.36 0.51 9.95
N LYS A 72 -4.10 0.59 10.41
CA LYS A 72 -3.46 -0.48 11.19
C LYS A 72 -4.04 -0.60 12.60
N GLU A 73 -4.58 0.47 13.19
CA GLU A 73 -5.29 0.39 14.47
C GLU A 73 -6.69 -0.23 14.32
N ALA A 74 -7.43 0.19 13.28
CA ALA A 74 -8.77 -0.33 13.01
C ALA A 74 -8.76 -1.80 12.54
N LEU A 75 -7.75 -2.19 11.77
CA LEU A 75 -7.57 -3.54 11.22
C LEU A 75 -6.15 -4.03 11.55
N PRO A 76 -5.91 -4.55 12.77
CA PRO A 76 -4.56 -4.83 13.26
C PRO A 76 -3.84 -5.96 12.53
N PHE A 77 -4.57 -6.88 11.91
CA PHE A 77 -4.00 -8.05 11.25
C PHE A 77 -4.68 -8.30 9.89
N PRO A 78 -3.96 -8.77 8.86
CA PRO A 78 -4.57 -9.30 7.65
C PRO A 78 -5.51 -10.46 7.98
N HIS A 79 -6.63 -10.52 7.30
CA HIS A 79 -7.65 -11.54 7.60
C HIS A 79 -7.23 -12.95 7.16
N ASP A 80 -6.34 -13.05 6.19
CA ASP A 80 -5.87 -14.27 5.52
C ASP A 80 -4.51 -14.74 6.05
N ASP A 81 -3.73 -13.85 6.67
CA ASP A 81 -2.54 -14.20 7.45
C ASP A 81 -2.39 -13.28 8.67
N PRO A 82 -2.90 -13.70 9.84
CA PRO A 82 -2.90 -12.86 11.02
C PRO A 82 -1.57 -12.87 11.80
N SER A 83 -0.56 -13.63 11.34
CA SER A 83 0.59 -13.99 12.17
C SER A 83 1.94 -13.60 11.59
N SER A 84 2.09 -13.63 10.26
CA SER A 84 3.34 -13.28 9.60
C SER A 84 3.55 -11.77 9.64
N LEU A 85 4.78 -11.35 9.99
CA LEU A 85 5.23 -9.96 9.84
C LEU A 85 6.42 -9.87 8.87
N MET A 86 7.52 -10.55 9.21
CA MET A 86 8.72 -10.56 8.37
C MET A 86 9.57 -11.78 8.66
N THR A 87 9.97 -12.52 7.63
CA THR A 87 10.83 -13.70 7.79
C THR A 87 12.28 -13.33 8.09
N ASN A 88 12.83 -12.32 7.37
CA ASN A 88 14.18 -11.82 7.62
C ASN A 88 14.11 -10.49 8.40
N PRO A 89 14.54 -10.46 9.68
CA PRO A 89 14.45 -9.25 10.49
C PRO A 89 15.26 -8.06 9.94
N GLN A 90 16.25 -8.30 9.07
CA GLN A 90 17.02 -7.22 8.44
C GLN A 90 16.18 -6.30 7.54
N TYR A 91 15.01 -6.74 7.08
CA TYR A 91 14.10 -5.89 6.30
C TYR A 91 13.26 -4.94 7.16
N ILE A 92 13.28 -5.10 8.49
CA ILE A 92 12.61 -4.18 9.41
C ILE A 92 13.56 -3.01 9.68
N ILE A 93 13.39 -1.93 8.93
CA ILE A 93 14.26 -0.74 8.99
C ILE A 93 13.58 0.49 9.61
N TRP A 94 12.33 0.34 10.06
CA TRP A 94 11.56 1.42 10.69
C TRP A 94 11.55 1.28 12.22
N SER A 95 11.19 2.37 12.90
CA SER A 95 11.06 2.39 14.36
C SER A 95 9.98 3.40 14.79
N PRO A 96 9.16 3.12 15.81
CA PRO A 96 9.08 1.83 16.52
C PRO A 96 8.48 0.74 15.63
N VAL A 97 8.70 -0.52 16.02
CA VAL A 97 8.06 -1.69 15.39
C VAL A 97 6.82 -2.06 16.20
N CYS A 98 5.69 -2.21 15.52
CA CYS A 98 4.40 -2.51 16.11
C CYS A 98 3.85 -3.84 15.58
N ARG A 99 3.05 -4.54 16.40
CA ARG A 99 2.47 -5.85 16.04
C ARG A 99 1.52 -5.78 14.84
N ASN A 100 0.95 -4.61 14.58
CA ASN A 100 0.01 -4.35 13.50
C ASN A 100 0.67 -3.73 12.26
N ASP A 101 2.00 -3.64 12.21
CA ASP A 101 2.72 -3.09 11.07
C ASP A 101 2.36 -3.79 9.75
N ILE A 102 2.42 -3.02 8.66
CA ILE A 102 2.30 -3.58 7.31
C ILE A 102 3.54 -4.43 7.05
N SER A 103 3.33 -5.63 6.52
CA SER A 103 4.36 -6.65 6.45
C SER A 103 5.22 -6.51 5.19
N TRP A 104 4.60 -6.13 4.07
CA TRP A 104 5.30 -5.99 2.80
C TRP A 104 4.55 -5.07 1.82
N ASN A 105 5.13 -4.89 0.63
CA ASN A 105 4.49 -4.23 -0.49
C ASN A 105 3.17 -4.93 -0.85
N PHE A 106 2.20 -4.12 -1.32
CA PHE A 106 0.89 -4.56 -1.82
C PHE A 106 -0.05 -5.16 -0.76
N GLU A 107 0.07 -4.80 0.51
CA GLU A 107 -1.02 -5.01 1.46
C GLU A 107 -2.24 -4.12 1.10
N LYS A 108 -3.46 -4.58 1.39
CA LYS A 108 -4.70 -3.93 0.93
C LYS A 108 -5.64 -3.71 2.11
N PHE A 109 -6.25 -2.52 2.13
CA PHE A 109 -7.34 -2.18 3.02
C PHE A 109 -8.58 -1.93 2.17
N LEU A 110 -9.69 -2.59 2.52
CA LEU A 110 -11.00 -2.35 1.94
C LEU A 110 -11.79 -1.47 2.89
N ILE A 111 -12.31 -0.35 2.37
CA ILE A 111 -13.05 0.66 3.13
C ILE A 111 -14.48 0.71 2.58
N GLY A 112 -15.46 0.77 3.48
CA GLY A 112 -16.87 0.91 3.13
C GLY A 112 -17.21 2.29 2.56
N PRO A 113 -18.37 2.45 1.89
CA PRO A 113 -18.81 3.74 1.37
C PRO A 113 -19.11 4.79 2.47
N ASP A 114 -19.22 4.34 3.72
CA ASP A 114 -19.34 5.17 4.93
C ASP A 114 -17.98 5.62 5.49
N GLY A 115 -16.87 5.21 4.87
CA GLY A 115 -15.51 5.51 5.32
C GLY A 115 -14.98 4.57 6.40
N VAL A 116 -15.73 3.54 6.80
CA VAL A 116 -15.31 2.61 7.85
C VAL A 116 -14.41 1.51 7.26
N PRO A 117 -13.21 1.24 7.84
CA PRO A 117 -12.38 0.12 7.42
C PRO A 117 -13.10 -1.22 7.60
N PHE A 118 -13.21 -1.99 6.52
CA PHE A 118 -13.98 -3.24 6.49
C PHE A 118 -13.09 -4.47 6.60
N LYS A 119 -12.01 -4.55 5.81
CA LYS A 119 -11.12 -5.73 5.82
C LYS A 119 -9.71 -5.42 5.33
N ARG A 120 -8.72 -6.13 5.90
CA ARG A 120 -7.29 -6.05 5.56
C ARG A 120 -6.81 -7.38 4.96
N TYR A 121 -5.94 -7.29 3.96
CA TYR A 121 -5.44 -8.40 3.13
C TYR A 121 -3.95 -8.22 2.82
#